data_AF-A0AB38WZQ0-F1
#
_entry.id   AF-A0AB38WZQ0-F1
#
_cell.length_a   1.000
_cell.length_b   1.000
_cell.length_c   1.000
_cell.angle_alpha   90.00
_cell.angle_beta   90.00
_cell.angle_gamma   90.00
#
_symmetry.space_group_name_H-M   'P 1'
#
loop_
_entity.id
_entity.type
_entity.pdbx_description
1 polymer ?
#
loop_
_entity_poly.entity_id
_entity_poly.type
_entity_poly.pdbx_seq_one_letter_code
_entity_poly.pdbx_strand_id
1 'polypeptide(L)' 'MTLTVATLFRRRTRRIRPDDVMGIAVSEREDQDGDPYFRAIVSFMDDRQCVVADGHHRNVIDRTAAMVSDA' A
#
# COMPACT_ATOMS: atom_id res chain seq x y z
N MET A 1 14.45 -1.88 -18.16
CA MET A 1 14.70 -1.35 -16.80
C MET A 1 14.03 -2.31 -15.82
N THR A 2 14.75 -2.78 -14.81
CA THR A 2 14.34 -3.93 -13.99
C THR A 2 14.09 -3.46 -12.56
N LEU A 3 12.84 -3.53 -12.09
CA LEU A 3 12.50 -3.23 -10.70
C LEU A 3 13.02 -4.35 -9.78
N THR A 4 13.76 -3.99 -8.72
CA THR A 4 14.49 -4.93 -7.87
C THR A 4 13.72 -5.37 -6.63
N VAL A 5 14.04 -6.60 -6.21
CA VAL A 5 13.37 -7.42 -5.18
C VAL A 5 13.41 -6.83 -3.75
N ALA A 6 14.28 -5.85 -3.47
CA ALA A 6 14.53 -5.36 -2.10
C ALA A 6 13.38 -4.52 -1.49
N THR A 7 12.56 -3.86 -2.31
CA THR A 7 11.53 -2.91 -1.84
C THR A 7 10.27 -3.59 -1.27
N LEU A 8 10.09 -4.89 -1.52
CA LEU A 8 8.90 -5.68 -1.17
C LEU A 8 8.96 -6.36 0.21
N PHE A 9 10.07 -6.30 0.95
CA PHE A 9 10.43 -7.37 1.90
C PHE A 9 10.20 -7.15 3.42
N ARG A 10 9.63 -6.03 3.91
CA ARG A 10 9.84 -5.69 5.34
C ARG A 10 9.02 -6.44 6.39
N ARG A 11 8.02 -7.27 6.05
CA ARG A 11 7.46 -8.31 6.99
C ARG A 11 6.39 -9.15 6.28
N ARG A 12 6.73 -10.40 5.93
CA ARG A 12 5.78 -11.46 5.45
C ARG A 12 4.88 -11.07 4.26
N THR A 13 5.44 -10.40 3.25
CA THR A 13 4.69 -9.87 2.12
C THR A 13 4.89 -10.74 0.88
N ARG A 14 3.83 -11.48 0.50
CA ARG A 14 3.67 -12.04 -0.84
C ARG A 14 4.06 -10.98 -1.87
N ARG A 15 4.84 -11.37 -2.89
CA ARG A 15 5.09 -10.51 -4.04
C ARG A 15 3.74 -10.11 -4.65
N ILE A 16 3.41 -8.82 -4.57
CA ILE A 16 2.29 -8.23 -5.27
C ILE A 16 2.67 -8.22 -6.74
N ARG A 17 2.01 -9.04 -7.56
CA ARG A 17 2.17 -8.96 -9.00
C ARG A 17 1.24 -7.85 -9.50
N PRO A 18 1.70 -6.95 -10.36
CA PRO A 18 0.87 -5.93 -11.00
C PRO A 18 -0.42 -6.51 -11.59
N ASP A 19 -0.30 -7.63 -12.30
CA ASP A 19 -1.42 -8.32 -12.96
C ASP A 19 -2.51 -8.79 -11.99
N ASP A 20 -2.17 -8.96 -10.70
CA ASP A 20 -3.11 -9.41 -9.67
C ASP A 20 -3.80 -8.24 -8.96
N VAL A 21 -3.41 -6.98 -9.22
CA VAL A 21 -3.95 -5.78 -8.56
C VAL A 21 -5.18 -5.28 -9.29
N MET A 22 -6.31 -5.20 -8.58
CA MET A 22 -7.52 -4.55 -9.09
C MET A 22 -7.54 -3.04 -8.85
N GLY A 23 -6.89 -2.60 -7.77
CA GLY A 23 -6.85 -1.19 -7.44
C GLY A 23 -6.20 -0.93 -6.10
N ILE A 24 -5.98 0.35 -5.83
CA ILE A 24 -5.43 0.85 -4.58
C ILE A 24 -6.34 1.93 -4.02
N ALA A 25 -6.57 1.90 -2.71
CA ALA A 25 -7.33 2.91 -1.99
C ALA A 25 -6.51 3.45 -0.82
N VAL A 26 -6.58 4.77 -0.63
CA VAL A 26 -6.05 5.43 0.57
C VAL A 26 -7.23 5.74 1.49
N SER A 27 -7.12 5.29 2.73
CA SER A 27 -8.09 5.56 3.79
C SER A 27 -7.47 6.43 4.86
N GLU A 28 -8.27 7.33 5.39
CA GLU A 28 -7.95 8.20 6.53
C GLU A 28 -8.78 7.74 7.73
N ARG A 29 -8.13 7.63 8.89
CA ARG A 29 -8.71 7.28 10.19
C ARG A 29 -8.07 8.14 11.26
N GLU A 30 -8.63 8.11 12.46
CA GLU A 30 -7.99 8.64 13.66
C GLU A 30 -7.36 7.47 14.44
N ASP A 31 -6.20 7.71 15.05
CA ASP A 31 -5.62 6.77 16.01
C ASP A 31 -6.24 6.93 17.40
N GLN A 32 -5.61 6.34 18.43
CA GLN A 32 -6.12 6.40 19.80
C GLN A 32 -5.99 7.79 20.44
N ASP A 33 -5.12 8.64 19.90
CA ASP A 33 -4.88 10.01 20.38
C ASP A 33 -5.70 11.05 19.59
N GLY A 34 -6.45 10.60 18.58
CA GLY A 34 -7.22 11.47 17.69
C GLY A 34 -6.38 12.04 16.54
N ASP A 35 -5.15 11.57 16.37
CA ASP A 35 -4.27 12.03 15.30
C ASP A 35 -4.64 11.36 13.98
N PRO A 36 -4.59 12.10 12.84
CA PRO A 36 -4.81 11.52 11.53
C PRO A 36 -3.83 10.38 11.24
N TYR A 37 -4.38 9.23 10.86
CA TYR A 37 -3.68 8.01 10.52
C TYR A 37 -4.16 7.50 9.16
N PHE A 38 -3.22 7.35 8.25
CA PHE A 38 -3.50 7.04 6.85
C PHE A 38 -3.06 5.61 6.54
N ARG A 39 -3.79 4.94 5.63
CA ARG A 39 -3.48 3.58 5.21
C ARG A 39 -3.74 3.41 3.71
N ALA A 40 -2.73 2.94 2.99
CA ALA A 40 -2.84 2.50 1.60
C ALA A 40 -3.12 0.99 1.56
N ILE A 41 -4.22 0.62 0.90
CA ILE A 41 -4.73 -0.74 0.80
C ILE A 41 -4.82 -1.12 -0.67
N VAL A 42 -4.14 -2.20 -1.05
CA VAL A 42 -4.23 -2.82 -2.37
C VAL A 42 -5.31 -3.90 -2.34
N SER A 43 -6.20 -3.87 -3.32
CA SER A 43 -7.19 -4.93 -3.58
C SER A 43 -6.71 -5.80 -4.74
N PHE A 44 -6.82 -7.11 -4.60
CA PHE A 44 -6.43 -8.09 -5.61
C PHE A 44 -7.64 -8.69 -6.33
N MET A 45 -7.41 -9.35 -7.47
CA MET A 45 -8.45 -10.04 -8.22
C MET A 45 -9.11 -11.21 -7.47
N ASP A 46 -8.46 -11.75 -6.43
CA ASP A 46 -8.99 -12.83 -5.60
C ASP A 46 -9.76 -12.31 -4.37
N ASP A 47 -10.26 -11.06 -4.43
CA ASP A 47 -10.93 -10.32 -3.36
C ASP A 47 -10.10 -10.14 -2.08
N ARG A 48 -8.80 -10.45 -2.11
CA ARG A 48 -7.92 -10.17 -0.97
C ARG A 48 -7.56 -8.70 -0.94
N GLN A 49 -7.23 -8.24 0.27
CA GLN A 49 -6.70 -6.91 0.50
C GLN A 49 -5.38 -6.98 1.28
N CYS A 50 -4.44 -6.11 0.96
CA CYS A 50 -3.17 -5.99 1.66
C CYS A 50 -2.83 -4.54 1.96
N VAL A 51 -2.41 -4.27 3.19
CA VAL A 51 -1.89 -2.96 3.58
C VAL A 51 -0.44 -2.86 3.10
N VAL A 52 -0.17 -1.89 2.24
CA VAL A 52 1.17 -1.68 1.67
C VAL A 52 1.92 -0.53 2.32
N ALA A 53 1.18 0.42 2.93
CA ALA A 53 1.74 1.46 3.77
C ALA A 53 0.69 1.94 4.78
N ASP A 54 1.14 2.30 5.97
CA ASP A 54 0.35 2.99 6.97
C ASP A 54 1.19 3.96 7.82
N GLY A 55 0.55 4.98 8.39
CA GLY A 55 1.21 5.97 9.23
C GLY A 55 0.56 7.36 9.19
N HIS A 56 1.13 8.29 9.95
CA HIS A 56 0.61 9.66 10.11
C HIS A 56 0.99 10.62 8.97
N HIS A 57 1.90 10.21 8.09
CA HIS A 57 2.40 11.08 7.02
C HIS A 57 1.67 10.80 5.71
N ARG A 58 0.60 11.55 5.44
CA ARG A 58 -0.20 11.43 4.19
C ARG A 58 0.65 11.40 2.92
N ASN A 59 1.64 12.30 2.80
CA ASN A 59 2.52 12.35 1.63
C ASN A 59 3.29 11.05 1.36
N VAL A 60 3.66 10.32 2.42
CA VAL A 60 4.35 9.02 2.29
C VAL A 60 3.38 7.95 1.80
N ILE A 61 2.14 7.97 2.29
CA ILE A 61 1.08 7.04 1.89
C ILE A 61 0.68 7.27 0.43
N ASP A 62 0.40 8.51 0.05
CA ASP A 62 0.02 8.88 -1.32
C ASP A 62 1.12 8.53 -2.32
N ARG A 63 2.39 8.81 -1.98
CA ARG A 63 3.54 8.43 -2.81
C ARG A 63 3.66 6.92 -2.97
N THR A 64 3.45 6.16 -1.90
CA THR A 64 3.51 4.69 -1.97
C THR A 64 2.36 4.16 -2.82
N ALA A 65 1.17 4.76 -2.71
CA ALA A 65 0.02 4.36 -3.49
C ALA A 65 0.23 4.60 -5.00
N ALA A 66 0.79 5.76 -5.37
CA ALA A 66 1.15 6.05 -6.75
C ALA A 66 2.17 5.05 -7.31
N MET A 67 3.20 4.67 -6.52
CA MET A 67 4.20 3.69 -6.95
C MET A 67 3.63 2.30 -7.22
N VAL A 68 2.55 1.91 -6.54
CA VAL A 68 1.88 0.63 -6.78
C VAL A 68 0.93 0.72 -7.98
N SER A 69 0.29 1.87 -8.22
CA SER A 69 -0.60 2.08 -9.36
C SER A 69 0.13 2.19 -10.70
N ASP A 70 1.39 2.64 -10.70
CA ASP A 70 2.22 2.77 -11.90
C ASP A 70 2.95 1.45 -12.29
N ALA A 71 2.91 0.43 -11.44
CA ALA A 71 3.62 -0.85 -11.59
C ALA A 71 2.78 -1.91 -12.30
#